data_AF-A0A9D7U039-F1
#
_entry.id   AF-A0A9D7U039-F1
#
_cell.length_a   1.000
_cell.length_b   1.000
_cell.length_c   1.000
_cell.angle_alpha   90.00
_cell.angle_beta   90.00
_cell.angle_gamma   90.00
#
_symmetry.space_group_name_H-M   'P 1'
#
loop_
_entity.id
_entity.type
_entity.pdbx_description
1 polymer ?
#
loop_
_entity_poly.entity_id
_entity_poly.type
_entity_poly.pdbx_seq_one_letter_code
_entity_poly.pdbx_strand_id
1 'polypeptide(L)'
;MLRKGLFLILFLAFIACEKTATTPEKTLLGEWVYAGTFDSRQSYKCYVCEGFEPSASIYSINFLTESNYSGRVNLLLIKGEYVLSDIKNTEKGFTAGFENINMEILNKPYETEADSKVKTFLETANKVEIKTKSTDQSGDILILSSDDFEFLVFARK
;
A
#
# COMPACT_ATOMS: atom_id res chain seq x y z
N MET A 1 32.09 55.73 22.03
CA MET A 1 32.76 54.44 22.28
C MET A 1 31.67 53.38 22.47
N LEU A 2 31.96 52.17 21.99
CA LEU A 2 31.20 50.92 21.98
C LEU A 2 30.32 50.71 23.23
N ARG A 3 29.13 50.08 23.18
CA ARG A 3 28.83 48.70 22.75
C ARG A 3 27.33 48.65 22.35
N LYS A 4 26.92 48.45 21.10
CA LYS A 4 26.96 47.24 20.25
C LYS A 4 26.55 45.95 20.97
N GLY A 5 25.38 45.44 20.60
CA GLY A 5 25.16 44.00 20.45
C GLY A 5 24.22 43.35 21.46
N LEU A 6 22.94 43.75 21.50
CA LEU A 6 21.87 42.90 22.03
C LEU A 6 20.75 42.76 20.99
N PHE A 7 21.10 42.23 19.83
CA PHE A 7 20.16 41.85 18.78
C PHE A 7 20.79 40.70 17.98
N LEU A 8 20.85 39.50 18.56
CA LEU A 8 21.14 38.29 17.78
C LEU A 8 20.63 37.02 18.47
N ILE A 9 19.39 37.03 18.96
CA ILE A 9 18.67 35.80 19.31
C ILE A 9 17.26 35.93 18.75
N LEU A 10 17.12 36.02 17.43
CA LEU A 10 15.81 35.90 16.77
C LEU A 10 15.89 35.31 15.35
N PHE A 11 16.99 34.64 15.02
CA PHE A 11 17.20 33.93 13.74
C PHE A 11 17.34 32.41 13.91
N LEU A 12 16.94 31.86 15.06
CA LEU A 12 16.65 30.42 15.20
C LEU A 12 15.14 30.13 15.00
N ALA A 13 14.45 31.09 14.40
CA ALA A 13 13.09 30.96 13.97
C ALA A 13 13.05 29.93 12.82
N PHE A 14 12.43 28.78 13.11
CA PHE A 14 11.84 27.89 12.11
C PHE A 14 12.81 27.16 11.17
N ILE A 15 13.71 26.33 11.72
CA ILE A 15 13.85 24.99 11.13
C ILE A 15 12.73 24.15 11.76
N ALA A 16 11.49 24.55 11.47
CA ALA A 16 10.39 23.62 11.60
C ALA A 16 10.72 22.54 10.57
N CYS A 17 11.07 21.36 11.07
CA CYS A 17 11.01 20.14 10.30
C CYS A 17 9.58 20.08 9.78
N GLU A 18 9.34 20.59 8.56
CA GLU A 18 8.10 20.36 7.85
C GLU A 18 8.01 18.85 7.78
N LYS A 19 7.14 18.25 8.61
CA LYS A 19 6.63 16.92 8.33
C LYS A 19 6.01 17.06 6.95
N THR A 20 6.76 16.74 5.91
CA THR A 20 6.27 16.68 4.53
C THR A 20 5.01 15.87 4.61
N ALA A 21 3.86 16.53 4.42
CA ALA A 21 2.57 15.88 4.45
C ALA A 21 2.66 14.75 3.41
N THR A 22 2.74 13.52 3.88
CA THR A 22 2.85 12.36 3.00
C THR A 22 1.50 12.27 2.33
N THR A 23 1.46 12.53 1.02
CA THR A 23 0.23 12.38 0.26
C THR A 23 -0.16 10.90 0.27
N PRO A 24 -1.47 10.57 0.26
CA PRO A 24 -1.94 9.18 0.26
C PRO A 24 -1.27 8.31 -0.82
N GLU A 25 -1.05 8.89 -2.00
CA GLU A 25 -0.34 8.26 -3.13
C GLU A 25 1.10 7.86 -2.74
N LYS A 26 1.81 8.72 -1.99
CA LYS A 26 3.16 8.43 -1.51
C LYS A 26 3.20 7.33 -0.45
N THR A 27 2.13 7.15 0.31
CA THR A 27 2.01 6.04 1.27
C THR A 27 1.88 4.69 0.56
N LEU A 28 1.30 4.66 -0.63
CA LEU A 28 1.13 3.44 -1.44
C LEU A 28 2.45 2.97 -2.07
N LEU A 29 3.38 3.87 -2.39
CA LEU A 29 4.64 3.56 -3.08
C LEU A 29 5.45 2.48 -2.38
N GLY A 30 6.00 1.52 -3.12
CA GLY A 30 6.84 0.43 -2.61
C GLY A 30 6.24 -0.96 -2.81
N GLU A 31 6.97 -1.98 -2.35
CA GLU A 31 6.59 -3.39 -2.49
C GLU A 31 5.69 -3.86 -1.34
N TRP A 32 4.58 -4.49 -1.72
CA TRP A 32 3.59 -5.11 -0.85
C TRP A 32 3.49 -6.59 -1.20
N VAL A 33 3.64 -7.45 -0.19
CA VAL A 33 3.64 -8.91 -0.36
C VAL A 33 2.34 -9.50 0.13
N TYR A 34 1.79 -10.44 -0.65
CA TYR A 34 0.50 -11.04 -0.35
C TYR A 34 0.57 -11.86 0.94
N ALA A 35 -0.37 -11.57 1.85
CA ALA A 35 -0.53 -12.24 3.13
C ALA A 35 -1.72 -13.22 3.14
N GLY A 36 -2.76 -12.96 2.35
CA GLY A 36 -3.92 -13.85 2.26
C GLY A 36 -5.15 -13.23 1.61
N THR A 37 -6.15 -14.09 1.38
CA THR A 37 -7.50 -13.71 0.94
C THR A 37 -8.45 -13.98 2.10
N PHE A 38 -9.36 -13.05 2.38
CA PHE A 38 -10.26 -13.14 3.53
C PHE A 38 -11.68 -12.77 3.18
N ASP A 39 -12.62 -13.32 3.94
CA ASP A 39 -14.06 -13.06 3.83
C ASP A 39 -14.50 -12.10 4.95
N SER A 40 -15.10 -10.97 4.60
CA SER A 40 -15.55 -9.92 5.52
C SER A 40 -16.69 -10.37 6.44
N ARG A 41 -17.42 -11.44 6.07
CA ARG A 41 -18.49 -12.04 6.87
C ARG A 41 -17.96 -12.90 8.01
N GLN A 42 -16.69 -13.28 7.94
CA GLN A 42 -16.01 -14.00 9.01
C GLN A 42 -15.25 -13.00 9.88
N SER A 43 -15.29 -13.17 11.20
CA SER A 43 -14.50 -12.35 12.13
C SER A 43 -13.01 -12.51 11.84
N TYR A 44 -12.46 -11.60 11.05
CA TYR A 44 -11.07 -11.61 10.65
C TYR A 44 -10.19 -10.90 11.69
N LYS A 45 -9.29 -11.66 12.32
CA LYS A 45 -8.10 -11.13 12.98
C LYS A 45 -6.88 -11.73 12.27
N CYS A 46 -6.38 -11.12 11.22
CA CYS A 46 -4.96 -11.32 10.92
C CYS A 46 -4.29 -9.98 10.61
N TYR A 47 -3.36 -9.68 11.51
CA TYR A 47 -2.53 -8.49 11.49
C TYR A 47 -1.16 -8.87 10.92
N VAL A 48 -1.12 -9.72 9.88
CA VAL A 48 0.01 -10.59 9.54
C VAL A 48 0.03 -11.81 10.47
N CYS A 49 -0.23 -12.98 9.90
CA CYS A 49 -0.51 -14.19 10.66
C CYS A 49 0.79 -14.63 11.36
N GLU A 50 0.69 -15.22 12.56
CA GLU A 50 1.87 -15.70 13.29
C GLU A 50 2.64 -16.69 12.40
N GLY A 51 3.92 -16.41 12.12
CA GLY A 51 4.76 -17.18 11.20
C GLY A 51 4.72 -16.75 9.72
N PHE A 52 4.04 -15.66 9.36
CA PHE A 52 4.15 -15.09 8.01
C PHE A 52 5.55 -14.53 7.77
N GLU A 53 6.20 -15.03 6.72
CA GLU A 53 7.50 -14.57 6.28
C GLU A 53 7.35 -13.77 4.96
N PRO A 54 7.50 -12.43 4.98
CA PRO A 54 7.36 -11.59 3.79
C PRO A 54 8.24 -12.04 2.61
N SER A 55 9.46 -12.51 2.89
CA SER A 55 10.41 -13.02 1.90
C SER A 55 9.95 -14.31 1.22
N ALA A 56 9.06 -15.08 1.84
CA ALA A 56 8.55 -16.33 1.29
C ALA A 56 7.32 -16.14 0.38
N SER A 57 6.70 -14.97 0.39
CA SER A 57 5.53 -14.71 -0.46
C SER A 57 5.93 -14.64 -1.92
N ILE A 58 5.30 -15.48 -2.73
CA ILE A 58 5.51 -15.53 -4.19
C ILE A 58 4.57 -14.59 -4.95
N TYR A 59 3.68 -13.86 -4.26
CA TYR A 59 2.82 -12.84 -4.85
C TYR A 59 3.13 -11.46 -4.26
N SER A 60 3.30 -10.46 -5.11
CA SER A 60 3.57 -9.09 -4.70
C SER A 60 3.04 -8.05 -5.69
N ILE A 61 2.82 -6.84 -5.18
CA ILE A 61 2.51 -5.64 -5.96
C ILE A 61 3.52 -4.57 -5.55
N ASN A 62 4.13 -3.90 -6.51
CA ASN A 62 5.05 -2.81 -6.29
C ASN A 62 4.54 -1.56 -6.99
N PHE A 63 4.10 -0.58 -6.21
CA PHE A 63 3.68 0.73 -6.71
C PHE A 63 4.93 1.58 -6.94
N LEU A 64 5.26 1.80 -8.22
CA LEU A 64 6.53 2.40 -8.63
C LEU A 64 6.46 3.93 -8.60
N THR A 65 5.29 4.48 -8.95
CA THR A 65 4.96 5.91 -8.93
C THR A 65 3.51 6.09 -8.47
N GLU A 66 3.05 7.34 -8.41
CA GLU A 66 1.70 7.71 -7.98
C GLU A 66 0.60 7.25 -8.95
N SER A 67 0.95 6.68 -10.11
CA SER A 67 -0.03 6.23 -11.12
C SER A 67 0.31 4.91 -11.80
N ASN A 68 1.38 4.21 -11.40
CA ASN A 68 1.75 2.94 -12.02
C ASN A 68 2.27 1.90 -11.02
N TYR A 69 2.11 0.64 -11.39
CA TYR A 69 2.53 -0.49 -10.58
C TYR A 69 3.07 -1.63 -11.44
N SER A 70 3.83 -2.49 -10.79
CA SER A 70 4.18 -3.82 -11.29
C SER A 70 3.66 -4.87 -10.32
N GLY A 71 3.34 -6.05 -10.81
CA GLY A 71 2.85 -7.15 -9.99
C GLY A 71 3.56 -8.44 -10.35
N ARG A 72 3.67 -9.33 -9.36
CA ARG A 72 4.09 -10.70 -9.54
C ARG A 72 3.05 -11.59 -8.89
N VAL A 73 2.49 -12.53 -9.64
CA VAL A 73 1.63 -13.60 -9.12
C VAL A 73 2.30 -14.91 -9.52
N ASN A 74 3.12 -15.47 -8.62
CA ASN A 74 3.95 -16.64 -8.87
C ASN A 74 4.98 -16.38 -9.97
N LEU A 75 4.75 -16.96 -11.16
CA LEU A 75 5.57 -16.75 -12.34
C LEU A 75 4.99 -15.66 -13.25
N LEU A 76 3.75 -15.24 -13.03
CA LEU A 76 3.06 -14.26 -13.86
C LEU A 76 3.50 -12.84 -13.47
N LEU A 77 3.90 -12.06 -14.47
CA LEU A 77 4.37 -10.69 -14.33
C LEU A 77 3.33 -9.74 -14.92
N ILE A 78 2.99 -8.72 -14.15
CA ILE A 78 1.96 -7.73 -14.46
C ILE A 78 2.61 -6.35 -14.46
N LYS A 79 2.17 -5.48 -15.35
CA LYS A 79 2.28 -4.03 -15.18
C LYS A 79 0.91 -3.40 -15.38
N GLY A 80 0.69 -2.25 -14.77
CA GLY A 80 -0.54 -1.49 -14.98
C GLY A 80 -0.41 -0.07 -14.46
N GLU A 81 -1.44 0.70 -14.76
CA GLU A 81 -1.68 2.03 -14.23
C GLU A 81 -2.82 1.95 -13.22
N TYR A 82 -2.90 2.92 -12.32
CA TYR A 82 -4.03 2.99 -11.40
C TYR A 82 -4.45 4.43 -11.15
N VAL A 83 -5.72 4.60 -10.79
CA VAL A 83 -6.30 5.87 -10.34
C VAL A 83 -6.94 5.66 -8.98
N LEU A 84 -6.76 6.65 -8.09
CA LEU A 84 -7.44 6.72 -6.81
C LEU A 84 -8.55 7.77 -6.86
N SER A 85 -9.72 7.43 -6.32
CA SER A 85 -10.86 8.35 -6.18
C SER A 85 -11.32 8.44 -4.73
N ASP A 86 -12.09 9.48 -4.40
CA ASP A 86 -12.80 9.59 -3.11
C ASP A 86 -11.92 9.36 -1.87
N ILE A 87 -10.69 9.87 -1.91
CA ILE A 87 -9.67 9.61 -0.90
C ILE A 87 -10.12 10.16 0.46
N LYS A 88 -10.19 9.27 1.45
CA LYS A 88 -10.52 9.57 2.85
C LYS A 88 -9.35 9.21 3.75
N ASN A 89 -8.69 10.24 4.26
CA ASN A 89 -7.61 10.07 5.23
C ASN A 89 -8.16 9.64 6.58
N THR A 90 -7.40 8.78 7.26
CA THR A 90 -7.63 8.35 8.64
C THR A 90 -6.40 8.72 9.47
N GLU A 91 -6.50 8.62 10.79
CA GLU A 91 -5.32 8.85 11.67
C GLU A 91 -4.16 7.90 11.39
N LYS A 92 -4.43 6.75 10.75
CA LYS A 92 -3.53 5.61 10.59
C LYS A 92 -3.56 5.06 9.16
N GLY A 93 -3.56 5.93 8.15
CA GLY A 93 -3.57 5.56 6.74
C GLY A 93 -4.75 6.18 5.99
N PHE A 94 -5.30 5.52 4.98
CA PHE A 94 -6.40 6.06 4.16
C PHE A 94 -7.25 4.96 3.52
N THR A 95 -8.40 5.38 3.00
CA THR A 95 -9.26 4.58 2.11
C THR A 95 -9.54 5.35 0.83
N ALA A 96 -9.63 4.68 -0.31
CA ALA A 96 -9.93 5.29 -1.59
C ALA A 96 -10.65 4.29 -2.51
N GLY A 97 -11.39 4.81 -3.50
CA GLY A 97 -11.70 4.05 -4.70
C GLY A 97 -10.41 3.74 -5.45
N PHE A 98 -10.33 2.55 -6.03
CA PHE A 98 -9.17 2.08 -6.79
C PHE A 98 -9.65 1.64 -8.16
N GLU A 99 -9.06 2.17 -9.22
CA GLU A 99 -9.33 1.72 -10.58
C GLU A 99 -8.03 1.27 -11.23
N ASN A 100 -8.03 0.05 -11.76
CA ASN A 100 -6.92 -0.49 -12.52
C ASN A 100 -7.07 -0.12 -14.01
N ILE A 101 -6.05 0.49 -14.58
CA ILE A 101 -6.04 0.99 -15.95
C ILE A 101 -4.91 0.33 -16.72
N ASN A 102 -5.17 -0.09 -17.96
CA ASN A 102 -4.15 -0.61 -18.88
C ASN A 102 -3.33 -1.79 -18.30
N MET A 103 -3.97 -2.66 -17.52
CA MET A 103 -3.29 -3.86 -17.00
C MET A 103 -2.80 -4.75 -18.15
N GLU A 104 -1.51 -5.06 -18.15
CA GLU A 104 -0.86 -5.91 -19.14
C GLU A 104 -0.13 -7.06 -18.44
N ILE A 105 -0.36 -8.27 -18.96
CA ILE A 105 0.34 -9.49 -18.55
C ILE A 105 1.56 -9.65 -19.46
N LEU A 106 2.75 -9.57 -18.87
CA LEU A 106 4.02 -9.57 -19.60
C LEU A 106 4.48 -10.98 -20.02
N ASN A 107 3.93 -12.02 -19.40
CA ASN A 107 4.23 -13.41 -19.71
C ASN A 107 3.04 -14.34 -19.38
N LYS A 108 2.93 -15.47 -20.07
CA LYS A 108 1.86 -16.46 -19.87
C LYS A 108 2.42 -17.79 -19.37
N PRO A 109 2.84 -17.88 -18.10
CA PRO A 109 3.22 -19.16 -17.50
C PRO A 109 1.98 -20.04 -17.27
N TYR A 110 2.20 -21.28 -16.81
CA TYR A 110 1.12 -22.10 -16.28
C TYR A 110 0.57 -21.47 -14.98
N GLU A 111 -0.74 -21.26 -14.91
CA GLU A 111 -1.43 -20.64 -13.77
C GLU A 111 -2.09 -21.71 -12.89
N THR A 112 -1.99 -21.57 -11.58
CA THR A 112 -2.83 -22.30 -10.61
C THR A 112 -4.15 -21.56 -10.38
N GLU A 113 -5.14 -22.23 -9.78
CA GLU A 113 -6.41 -21.58 -9.39
C GLU A 113 -6.18 -20.39 -8.44
N ALA A 114 -5.20 -20.50 -7.54
CA ALA A 114 -4.82 -19.40 -6.65
C ALA A 114 -4.23 -18.20 -7.42
N ASP A 115 -3.40 -18.46 -8.44
CA ASP A 115 -2.85 -17.41 -9.29
C ASP A 115 -3.96 -16.68 -10.04
N SER A 116 -4.89 -17.43 -10.64
CA SER A 116 -6.06 -16.88 -11.33
C SER A 116 -6.97 -16.08 -10.40
N LYS A 117 -7.15 -16.49 -9.14
CA LYS A 117 -7.94 -15.74 -8.16
C LYS A 117 -7.29 -14.39 -7.83
N VAL A 118 -5.99 -14.38 -7.50
CA VAL A 118 -5.28 -13.13 -7.17
C VAL A 118 -5.27 -12.19 -8.37
N LYS A 119 -4.98 -12.71 -9.57
CA LYS A 119 -5.03 -11.93 -10.82
C LYS A 119 -6.40 -11.33 -11.06
N THR A 120 -7.47 -12.13 -10.99
CA THR A 120 -8.84 -11.65 -11.20
C THR A 120 -9.18 -10.55 -10.20
N PHE A 121 -8.74 -10.71 -8.96
CA PHE A 121 -8.96 -9.70 -7.93
C PHE A 121 -8.25 -8.38 -8.23
N LEU A 122 -7.04 -8.40 -8.79
CA LEU A 122 -6.34 -7.18 -9.22
C LEU A 122 -7.03 -6.50 -10.40
N GLU A 123 -7.65 -7.27 -11.29
CA GLU A 123 -8.41 -6.77 -12.43
C GLU A 123 -9.73 -6.12 -11.99
N THR A 124 -10.37 -6.63 -10.93
CA THR A 124 -11.70 -6.18 -10.49
C THR A 124 -11.70 -5.35 -9.20
N ALA A 125 -10.55 -5.16 -8.55
CA ALA A 125 -10.45 -4.34 -7.34
C ALA A 125 -10.98 -2.93 -7.61
N ASN A 126 -11.89 -2.48 -6.77
CA ASN A 126 -12.54 -1.17 -6.85
C ASN A 126 -12.27 -0.27 -5.63
N LYS A 127 -11.59 -0.82 -4.61
CA LYS A 127 -11.30 -0.12 -3.36
C LYS A 127 -9.93 -0.53 -2.82
N VAL A 128 -9.22 0.46 -2.27
CA VAL A 128 -7.97 0.29 -1.54
C VAL A 128 -8.08 0.88 -0.13
N GLU A 129 -7.49 0.19 0.84
CA GLU A 129 -7.32 0.68 2.21
C GLU A 129 -5.87 0.44 2.64
N ILE A 130 -5.23 1.48 3.18
CA ILE A 130 -3.94 1.34 3.87
C ILE A 130 -4.15 1.56 5.36
N LYS A 131 -3.61 0.64 6.16
CA LYS A 131 -3.51 0.76 7.62
C LYS A 131 -2.04 0.84 8.01
N THR A 132 -1.62 1.99 8.51
CA THR A 132 -0.28 2.20 9.08
C THR A 132 -0.35 2.02 10.59
N LYS A 133 0.40 1.07 11.15
CA LYS A 133 0.45 0.85 12.60
C LYS A 133 1.65 1.56 13.21
N SER A 134 1.43 2.31 14.29
CA SER A 134 2.47 3.00 15.05
C SER A 134 3.12 2.13 16.15
N THR A 135 2.57 0.94 16.45
CA THR A 135 3.00 0.11 17.59
C THR A 135 2.85 -1.39 17.30
N ASP A 136 3.97 -2.08 17.48
CA ASP A 136 4.23 -3.51 17.67
C ASP A 136 3.83 -4.54 16.58
N GLN A 137 4.91 -5.08 15.98
CA GLN A 137 5.07 -6.38 15.31
C GLN A 137 4.40 -6.64 13.97
N SER A 138 3.65 -5.69 13.42
CA SER A 138 3.08 -5.81 12.07
C SER A 138 3.25 -4.50 11.31
N GLY A 139 3.97 -4.56 10.19
CA GLY A 139 4.21 -3.41 9.31
C GLY A 139 2.93 -2.87 8.68
N ASP A 140 3.07 -1.87 7.81
CA ASP A 140 1.93 -1.30 7.10
C ASP A 140 1.17 -2.38 6.32
N ILE A 141 -0.15 -2.25 6.27
CA ILE A 141 -1.04 -3.21 5.59
C ILE A 141 -1.77 -2.51 4.45
N LEU A 142 -1.79 -3.16 3.30
CA LEU A 142 -2.60 -2.80 2.14
C LEU A 142 -3.73 -3.81 2.00
N ILE A 143 -4.94 -3.32 1.79
CA ILE A 143 -6.14 -4.13 1.53
C ILE A 143 -6.71 -3.72 0.19
N LEU A 144 -6.90 -4.69 -0.71
CA LEU A 144 -7.63 -4.51 -1.96
C LEU A 144 -8.95 -5.25 -1.88
N SER A 145 -10.04 -4.60 -2.29
CA SER A 145 -11.40 -5.17 -2.33
C SER A 145 -12.01 -4.98 -3.72
N SER A 146 -12.77 -5.98 -4.20
CA SER A 146 -13.52 -5.94 -5.46
C SER A 146 -15.04 -5.99 -5.23
N ASP A 147 -15.47 -6.67 -4.15
CA ASP A 147 -16.83 -6.67 -3.64
C ASP A 147 -16.84 -6.44 -2.11
N ASP A 148 -18.02 -6.45 -1.50
CA ASP A 148 -18.16 -6.26 -0.04
C ASP A 148 -17.77 -7.49 0.78
N PHE A 149 -17.49 -8.64 0.16
CA PHE A 149 -17.41 -9.93 0.84
C PHE A 149 -16.01 -10.54 0.85
N GLU A 150 -15.19 -10.40 -0.19
CA GLU A 150 -13.81 -10.87 -0.20
C GLU A 150 -12.81 -9.71 -0.35
N PHE A 151 -11.64 -9.86 0.26
CA PHE A 151 -10.54 -8.91 0.11
C PHE A 151 -9.17 -9.58 0.20
N LEU A 152 -8.20 -9.00 -0.52
CA LEU A 152 -6.80 -9.39 -0.44
C LEU A 152 -6.07 -8.51 0.55
N VAL A 153 -5.22 -9.11 1.37
CA VAL A 153 -4.35 -8.41 2.31
C VAL A 153 -2.91 -8.58 1.87
N PHE A 154 -2.18 -7.48 1.87
CA PHE A 154 -0.75 -7.42 1.63
C PHE A 154 -0.05 -6.73 2.79
N ALA A 155 1.13 -7.22 3.15
CA ALA A 155 2.01 -6.59 4.12
C ALA A 155 3.10 -5.81 3.38
N ARG A 156 3.50 -4.67 3.93
CA ARG A 156 4.70 -3.95 3.48
C ARG A 156 5.92 -4.86 3.64
N LYS A 157 6.72 -4.96 2.58
CA LYS A 157 8.00 -5.67 2.63
C LYS A 157 9.09 -4.84 3.27
#